data_AF-A0A521WT59-F1
#
_entry.id   AF-A0A521WT59-F1
#
_cell.length_a   1.000
_cell.length_b   1.000
_cell.length_c   1.000
_cell.angle_alpha   90.00
_cell.angle_beta   90.00
_cell.angle_gamma   90.00
#
_symmetry.space_group_name_H-M   'P 1'
#
loop_
_entity.id
_entity.type
_entity.pdbx_description
1 polymer ?
#
loop_
_entity_poly.entity_id
_entity_poly.type
_entity_poly.pdbx_seq_one_letter_code
_entity_poly.pdbx_strand_id
1 'polypeptide(L)' 'MTEILWWAYLHTSGTVQVKRYFSEQDCEEAYESPFCRGVVGPFAAAGRTEALAKASEMLGVK' A
#
# COMPACT_ATOMS: atom_id res chain seq x y z
N MET A 1 -10.95 -13.63 14.83
CA MET A 1 -11.10 -12.52 13.87
C MET A 1 -9.95 -12.64 12.90
N THR A 2 -10.21 -12.79 11.61
CA THR A 2 -9.15 -12.82 10.59
C THR A 2 -8.68 -11.38 10.38
N GLU A 3 -7.42 -11.09 10.65
CA GLU A 3 -6.86 -9.75 10.47
C GLU A 3 -6.84 -9.39 8.98
N ILE A 4 -7.39 -8.24 8.63
CA ILE A 4 -7.35 -7.74 7.25
C ILE A 4 -6.03 -7.00 7.05
N LEU A 5 -5.20 -7.54 6.17
CA LEU A 5 -3.96 -6.91 5.76
C LEU A 5 -4.16 -6.10 4.49
N TRP A 6 -3.40 -5.02 4.41
CA TRP A 6 -3.37 -4.08 3.30
C TRP A 6 -1.93 -3.87 2.87
N TRP A 7 -1.75 -3.51 1.61
CA TRP A 7 -0.49 -3.02 1.09
C TRP A 7 -0.75 -1.77 0.26
N ALA A 8 0.29 -0.98 0.02
CA ALA A 8 0.14 0.29 -0.68
C ALA A 8 1.32 0.59 -1.58
N TYR A 9 1.11 1.48 -2.55
CA TYR A 9 2.18 2.07 -3.34
C TYR A 9 1.91 3.53 -3.66
N LEU A 10 2.99 4.30 -3.78
CA LEU A 10 3.00 5.66 -4.30
C LEU A 10 3.30 5.60 -5.79
N HIS A 11 2.35 5.98 -6.63
CA HIS A 11 2.60 6.12 -8.06
C HIS A 11 3.48 7.34 -8.34
N THR A 12 4.25 7.33 -9.42
CA THR A 12 5.11 8.45 -9.84
C THR A 12 4.34 9.75 -10.08
N SER A 13 3.03 9.67 -10.34
CA SER A 13 2.14 10.84 -10.41
C SER A 13 1.83 11.48 -9.05
N GLY A 14 2.31 10.93 -7.94
CA GLY A 14 2.07 11.42 -6.59
C GLY A 14 0.80 10.89 -5.90
N THR A 15 0.10 9.91 -6.51
CA THR A 15 -1.11 9.33 -5.92
C THR A 15 -0.78 8.07 -5.12
N VAL A 16 -1.37 7.96 -3.92
CA VAL A 16 -1.25 6.76 -3.08
C VAL A 16 -2.41 5.81 -3.40
N GLN A 17 -2.07 4.55 -3.63
CA GLN A 17 -3.04 3.48 -3.86
C GLN A 17 -2.91 2.44 -2.76
N VAL A 18 -4.05 1.95 -2.26
CA VAL A 18 -4.11 0.90 -1.24
C VAL A 18 -4.97 -0.27 -1.74
N LYS A 19 -4.50 -1.49 -1.47
CA LYS A 19 -5.16 -2.74 -1.86
C LYS A 19 -5.10 -3.72 -0.69
N ARG A 20 -6.04 -4.68 -0.65
CA ARG A 20 -5.98 -5.78 0.32
C ARG A 20 -4.81 -6.69 -0.04
N TYR A 21 -4.15 -7.20 0.98
CA TYR A 21 -3.05 -8.15 0.84
C TYR A 21 -3.56 -9.56 1.09
N PHE A 22 -3.36 -10.46 0.14
CA PHE A 22 -3.70 -11.87 0.24
C PHE A 22 -2.45 -12.75 0.15
N SER A 23 -1.42 -12.33 -0.59
CA SER A 23 -0.17 -13.05 -0.79
C SER A 23 0.97 -12.13 -1.26
N GLU A 24 2.23 -12.59 -1.15
CA GLU A 24 3.42 -11.79 -1.54
C GLU A 24 3.38 -11.34 -3.00
N GLN A 25 2.81 -12.17 -3.87
CA GLN A 25 2.61 -11.92 -5.30
C GLN A 25 1.76 -10.67 -5.56
N ASP A 26 0.92 -10.24 -4.61
CA ASP A 26 0.09 -9.03 -4.77
C ASP A 26 0.95 -7.76 -4.91
N CYS A 27 2.13 -7.72 -4.27
CA CYS A 27 2.98 -6.53 -4.21
C CYS A 27 4.29 -6.64 -5.02
N GLU A 28 4.69 -7.81 -5.48
CA GLU A 28 5.94 -8.03 -6.24
C GLU A 28 6.05 -7.12 -7.47
N GLU A 29 5.02 -7.07 -8.31
CA GLU A 29 5.03 -6.21 -9.51
C GLU A 29 5.22 -4.72 -9.15
N ALA A 30 4.72 -4.28 -8.00
CA ALA A 30 4.84 -2.89 -7.58
C ALA A 30 6.26 -2.55 -7.12
N TYR A 31 7.00 -3.51 -6.54
CA TYR A 31 8.40 -3.31 -6.16
C TYR A 31 9.32 -3.16 -7.37
N GLU A 32 9.01 -3.84 -8.47
CA GLU A 32 9.81 -3.81 -9.70
C GLU A 32 9.32 -2.76 -10.72
N SER A 33 8.14 -2.19 -10.50
CA SER A 33 7.53 -1.25 -11.44
C SER A 33 8.21 0.11 -11.42
N PRO A 34 8.66 0.65 -12.59
CA PRO A 34 9.21 2.00 -12.69
C PRO A 34 8.16 3.09 -12.46
N PHE A 35 6.88 2.72 -12.37
CA PHE A 35 5.77 3.62 -12.09
C PHE A 35 5.48 3.74 -10.58
N CYS A 36 6.15 2.96 -9.74
CA CYS A 36 6.01 3.03 -8.29
C CYS A 36 7.24 3.74 -7.69
N ARG A 37 7.00 4.88 -7.04
CA ARG A 37 8.03 5.65 -6.33
C ARG A 37 8.31 5.08 -4.94
N GLY A 38 7.34 4.39 -4.35
CA GLY A 38 7.48 3.76 -3.05
C GLY A 38 6.41 2.70 -2.86
N VAL A 39 6.73 1.67 -2.10
CA VAL A 39 5.84 0.55 -1.81
C VAL A 39 5.86 0.29 -0.31
N VAL A 40 4.68 0.11 0.26
CA VAL A 40 4.47 -0.32 1.64
C VAL A 40 3.96 -1.75 1.57
N GLY A 41 4.71 -2.66 2.21
CA GLY A 41 4.33 -4.06 2.34
C GLY A 41 3.09 -4.26 3.21
N PRO A 42 2.79 -5.49 3.64
CA PRO A 42 1.57 -5.79 4.39
C PRO A 42 1.50 -5.04 5.72
N PHE A 43 0.37 -4.40 6.01
CA PHE A 43 0.08 -3.74 7.27
C PHE A 43 -1.40 -3.86 7.65
N ALA A 44 -1.70 -3.75 8.94
CA ALA A 44 -3.05 -3.88 9.46
C ALA A 44 -3.84 -2.56 9.39
N ALA A 45 -5.08 -2.64 8.92
CA ALA A 45 -6.06 -1.54 8.98
C ALA A 45 -7.49 -2.09 8.97
N ALA A 46 -8.40 -1.44 9.70
CA ALA A 46 -9.80 -1.83 9.81
C ALA A 46 -10.58 -1.58 8.51
N GLY A 47 -10.08 -0.75 7.61
CA GLY A 47 -10.72 -0.47 6.32
C GLY A 47 -9.89 0.41 5.40
N ARG A 48 -10.41 0.65 4.19
CA ARG A 48 -9.68 1.37 3.13
C ARG A 48 -9.26 2.78 3.53
N THR A 49 -10.12 3.52 4.22
CA THR A 49 -9.84 4.90 4.63
C THR A 49 -8.68 4.97 5.63
N GLU A 50 -8.68 4.08 6.63
CA GLU A 50 -7.56 3.96 7.57
C GLU A 50 -6.29 3.46 6.87
N ALA A 51 -6.44 2.50 5.95
CA ALA A 51 -5.32 1.98 5.18
C ALA A 51 -4.63 3.09 4.37
N LEU A 52 -5.42 3.94 3.72
CA LEU A 52 -4.92 5.07 2.95
C LEU A 52 -4.20 6.09 3.84
N ALA A 53 -4.78 6.44 4.99
CA ALA A 53 -4.15 7.37 5.93
C ALA A 53 -2.78 6.85 6.43
N LYS A 54 -2.72 5.58 6.86
CA LYS A 54 -1.47 4.93 7.30
C LYS A 54 -0.44 4.86 6.18
N ALA A 55 -0.86 4.46 4.98
CA ALA A 55 0.02 4.36 3.83
C ALA A 55 0.62 5.72 3.44
N SER A 56 -0.20 6.78 3.41
CA SER A 56 0.28 8.14 3.12
C SER A 56 1.32 8.60 4.14
N GLU A 57 1.11 8.33 5.43
CA GLU A 57 2.07 8.63 6.49
C GLU A 57 3.38 7.85 6.30
N MET A 58 3.30 6.54 6.07
CA MET A 58 4.48 5.67 5.84
C MET A 58 5.27 6.07 4.58
N LEU A 59 4.60 6.56 3.55
CA LEU A 59 5.21 7.03 2.30
C LEU A 59 5.66 8.51 2.36
N GLY A 60 5.41 9.20 3.48
CA GLY A 60 5.79 10.60 3.67
C GLY A 60 5.03 11.59 2.77
N VAL A 61 3.81 11.24 2.34
CA VAL A 61 2.96 12.08 1.49
C VAL A 61 1.89 12.72 2.37
N LYS A 62 1.93 14.05 2.51
CA LYS A 62 0.95 14.84 3.27
C LYS A 62 -0.28 15.18 2.45
#